data_AF-A0A8J3YTV7-F1
#
_entry.id   AF-A0A8J3YTV7-F1
#
_cell.length_a   1.000
_cell.length_b   1.000
_cell.length_c   1.000
_cell.angle_alpha   90.00
_cell.angle_beta   90.00
_cell.angle_gamma   90.00
#
_symmetry.space_group_name_H-M   'P 1'
#
loop_
_entity.id
_entity.type
_entity.pdbx_description
1 polymer ?
#
loop_
_entity_poly.entity_id
_entity_poly.type
_entity_poly.pdbx_seq_one_letter_code
_entity_poly.pdbx_strand_id
1 'polypeptide(L)'
;MAPTRRRRTTTIAAVLGLAAAATVGVLHTSAAQAAAGCRVDYAVSSSWPGGFGANVTVTNLGEPTTSWRLTWSFAAGQSITQLWNGSVTQSGAQVSVANAPYNGAIPTGGSTAFGFNGTWNGSNPAPTSFALNGTTCTGDLTPSSPGATGSPTGGSSPSASPSPSRSTSPSPVPGGGGSGPYPARYETAGSLPNHTIYRPVNLPAERMPVFVWGNGACAANGTGQLNFLREIASHGFLAIANGNPNGSGSTTAAMLTQSIDWVFAENSRQGSALFGRIDTSKVAVAGFSCGGLEAYEVSNDPRVTTTGIYSSGLLNDANDYQLRRLTKPIAYFIGGPSDIAYPNAMDDWGKLPAGLPAFMGNLNVGHGGTYDQTNGGEFGRVTVLYLKWRLKGDTTAGTAFVGSNCGLCNTQWTVQQKNLTL
;
A
#
# COMPACT_ATOMS: atom_id res chain seq x y z
N MET A 1 -3.88 -43.86 -77.61
CA MET A 1 -2.82 -43.51 -78.59
C MET A 1 -2.17 -42.21 -78.16
N ALA A 2 -0.85 -42.20 -77.94
CA ALA A 2 -0.05 -41.01 -78.23
C ALA A 2 0.09 -40.88 -79.78
N PRO A 3 0.59 -39.78 -80.40
CA PRO A 3 1.41 -38.73 -79.79
C PRO A 3 1.25 -37.29 -80.40
N THR A 4 2.26 -36.43 -80.12
CA THR A 4 2.87 -35.40 -81.01
C THR A 4 2.29 -33.99 -81.24
N ARG A 5 3.26 -33.04 -81.20
CA ARG A 5 3.53 -31.92 -82.15
C ARG A 5 2.82 -30.55 -81.98
N ARG A 6 3.59 -29.54 -81.54
CA ARG A 6 4.22 -28.41 -82.31
C ARG A 6 4.80 -27.40 -81.30
N ARG A 7 6.07 -26.95 -81.35
CA ARG A 7 6.85 -26.14 -82.33
C ARG A 7 6.52 -24.63 -82.33
N ARG A 8 7.60 -23.82 -82.31
CA ARG A 8 7.77 -22.36 -82.58
C ARG A 8 7.57 -21.43 -81.37
N THR A 9 8.64 -20.89 -80.76
CA THR A 9 9.45 -19.67 -81.13
C THR A 9 8.69 -18.36 -80.85
N THR A 10 9.26 -17.26 -80.34
CA THR A 10 10.66 -16.76 -80.43
C THR A 10 10.91 -15.62 -79.41
N THR A 11 12.17 -15.38 -78.97
CA THR A 11 12.75 -14.06 -78.50
C THR A 11 12.09 -13.37 -77.26
N ILE A 12 12.69 -12.52 -76.40
CA ILE A 12 14.01 -11.84 -76.22
C ILE A 12 14.09 -11.40 -74.72
N ALA A 13 15.18 -11.08 -74.01
CA ALA A 13 16.63 -11.00 -74.28
C ALA A 13 17.47 -11.21 -72.96
N ALA A 14 18.72 -10.74 -73.00
CA ALA A 14 19.73 -10.51 -71.95
C ALA A 14 19.22 -10.04 -70.56
N VAL A 15 19.59 -10.66 -69.43
CA VAL A 15 20.94 -10.78 -68.78
C VAL A 15 21.40 -9.49 -68.09
N LEU A 16 21.56 -9.57 -66.75
CA LEU A 16 22.66 -8.97 -65.99
C LEU A 16 22.80 -9.68 -64.63
N GLY A 17 24.04 -10.03 -64.27
CA GLY A 17 24.35 -11.13 -63.36
C GLY A 17 24.02 -10.96 -61.87
N LEU A 18 23.85 -12.11 -61.20
CA LEU A 18 24.17 -12.27 -59.78
C LEU A 18 25.50 -13.02 -59.67
N ALA A 19 26.47 -12.41 -58.99
CA ALA A 19 27.69 -13.08 -58.58
C ALA A 19 27.40 -14.03 -57.41
N ALA A 20 27.74 -15.31 -57.55
CA ALA A 20 27.64 -16.29 -56.48
C ALA A 20 28.81 -16.14 -55.49
N ALA A 21 28.68 -15.20 -54.55
CA ALA A 21 29.54 -15.16 -53.37
C ALA A 21 28.97 -16.13 -52.31
N ALA A 22 29.51 -17.34 -52.24
CA ALA A 22 29.16 -18.33 -51.22
C ALA A 22 29.76 -17.94 -49.87
N THR A 23 29.21 -16.91 -49.21
CA THR A 23 29.48 -16.65 -47.80
C THR A 23 28.82 -17.76 -46.97
N VAL A 24 29.63 -18.67 -46.43
CA VAL A 24 29.22 -19.53 -45.32
C VAL A 24 28.99 -18.62 -44.11
N GLY A 25 27.80 -18.05 -44.03
CA GLY A 25 27.32 -17.42 -42.81
C GLY A 25 27.27 -18.48 -41.75
N VAL A 26 28.23 -18.45 -40.81
CA VAL A 26 28.09 -19.17 -39.55
C VAL A 26 26.78 -18.68 -38.96
N LEU A 27 25.77 -19.55 -38.92
CA LEU A 27 24.60 -19.32 -38.11
C LEU A 27 25.11 -19.28 -36.67
N HIS A 28 25.38 -18.07 -36.19
CA HIS A 28 25.25 -17.78 -34.79
C HIS A 28 23.78 -18.03 -34.49
N THR A 29 23.49 -19.26 -34.06
CA THR A 29 22.43 -19.51 -33.12
C THR A 29 22.78 -18.66 -31.90
N SER A 30 22.36 -17.39 -31.92
CA SER A 30 22.07 -16.71 -30.69
C SER A 30 21.20 -17.70 -29.92
N ALA A 31 21.70 -18.15 -28.77
CA ALA A 31 20.83 -18.80 -27.82
C ALA A 31 19.67 -17.83 -27.65
N ALA A 32 18.46 -18.25 -28.04
CA ALA A 32 17.28 -17.45 -27.78
C ALA A 32 17.27 -17.28 -26.28
N GLN A 33 17.64 -16.07 -25.83
CA GLN A 33 17.71 -15.76 -24.42
C GLN A 33 16.29 -15.92 -23.93
N ALA A 34 16.03 -17.00 -23.19
CA ALA A 34 14.71 -17.30 -22.70
C ALA A 34 14.25 -16.06 -21.95
N ALA A 35 13.24 -15.38 -22.49
CA ALA A 35 12.75 -14.14 -21.93
C ALA A 35 12.47 -14.41 -20.45
N ALA A 36 13.08 -13.62 -19.57
CA ALA A 36 13.04 -13.87 -18.14
C ALA A 36 11.57 -13.94 -17.72
N GLY A 37 11.05 -15.13 -17.39
CA GLY A 37 9.60 -15.34 -17.45
C GLY A 37 8.84 -14.48 -16.46
N CYS A 38 9.36 -14.44 -15.23
CA CYS A 38 8.81 -13.71 -14.10
C CYS A 38 9.76 -13.79 -12.91
N ARG A 39 9.54 -12.92 -11.94
CA ARG A 39 9.99 -13.06 -10.56
C ARG A 39 8.77 -13.14 -9.66
N VAL A 40 8.80 -14.03 -8.67
CA VAL A 40 7.68 -14.21 -7.72
C VAL A 40 8.17 -14.10 -6.29
N ASP A 41 7.57 -13.17 -5.55
CA ASP A 41 7.69 -13.09 -4.10
C ASP A 41 6.51 -13.82 -3.48
N TYR A 42 6.80 -14.83 -2.66
CA TYR A 42 5.80 -15.58 -1.91
C TYR A 42 6.08 -15.39 -0.42
N ALA A 43 5.22 -14.62 0.25
CA ALA A 43 5.37 -14.30 1.66
C ALA A 43 4.18 -14.85 2.45
N VAL A 44 4.44 -15.72 3.43
CA VAL A 44 3.43 -16.10 4.43
C VAL A 44 3.24 -14.89 5.36
N SER A 45 2.14 -14.16 5.17
CA SER A 45 1.85 -12.90 5.87
C SER A 45 1.33 -13.12 7.29
N SER A 46 0.72 -14.28 7.55
CA SER A 46 0.22 -14.69 8.86
C SER A 46 0.15 -16.22 8.94
N SER A 47 0.28 -16.78 10.13
CA SER A 47 0.16 -18.23 10.37
C SER A 47 -0.47 -18.49 11.72
N TRP A 48 -1.36 -19.47 11.79
CA TRP A 48 -2.08 -19.90 12.99
C TRP A 48 -2.24 -21.43 12.97
N PRO A 49 -2.68 -22.07 14.07
CA PRO A 49 -2.89 -23.52 14.10
C PRO A 49 -3.84 -23.98 12.98
N GLY A 50 -3.32 -24.76 12.03
CA GLY A 50 -4.09 -25.30 10.90
C GLY A 50 -4.31 -24.35 9.72
N GLY A 51 -3.84 -23.10 9.76
CA GLY A 51 -4.04 -22.15 8.65
C GLY A 51 -3.00 -21.03 8.54
N PHE A 52 -3.05 -20.32 7.42
CA PHE A 52 -2.10 -19.27 7.08
C PHE A 52 -2.70 -18.29 6.06
N GLY A 53 -2.22 -17.04 6.09
CA GLY A 53 -2.36 -16.08 5.02
C GLY A 53 -1.06 -15.98 4.23
N ALA A 54 -1.14 -15.83 2.90
CA ALA A 54 0.00 -15.57 2.05
C ALA A 54 -0.30 -14.48 1.01
N ASN A 55 0.69 -13.64 0.74
CA ASN A 55 0.68 -12.66 -0.35
C ASN A 55 1.67 -13.11 -1.43
N VAL A 56 1.27 -12.96 -2.69
CA VAL A 56 2.05 -13.34 -3.86
C VAL A 56 2.15 -12.14 -4.79
N THR A 57 3.38 -11.64 -4.99
CA THR A 57 3.67 -10.60 -5.98
C THR A 57 4.32 -11.23 -7.19
N VAL A 58 3.81 -10.92 -8.38
CA VAL A 58 4.34 -11.39 -9.66
C VAL A 58 4.88 -10.19 -10.42
N THR A 59 6.19 -10.14 -10.64
CA THR A 59 6.83 -9.16 -11.51
C THR A 59 7.09 -9.79 -12.87
N ASN A 60 6.54 -9.18 -13.93
CA ASN A 60 6.75 -9.62 -15.29
C ASN A 60 8.14 -9.15 -15.77
N LEU A 61 9.04 -10.08 -16.09
CA LEU A 61 10.36 -9.77 -16.63
C LEU A 61 10.46 -10.05 -18.15
N GLY A 62 9.37 -10.53 -18.76
CA GLY A 62 9.25 -10.83 -20.18
C GLY A 62 8.43 -9.79 -20.93
N GLU A 63 7.79 -10.18 -22.03
CA GLU A 63 6.95 -9.30 -22.84
C GLU A 63 5.71 -8.81 -22.06
N PRO A 64 5.20 -7.59 -22.33
CA PRO A 64 3.97 -7.09 -21.71
C PRO A 64 2.79 -8.03 -21.92
N THR A 65 2.01 -8.30 -20.88
CA THR A 65 0.81 -9.14 -20.98
C THR A 65 -0.45 -8.39 -20.56
N THR A 66 -1.60 -8.76 -21.14
CA THR A 66 -2.93 -8.21 -20.83
C THR A 66 -3.78 -9.12 -19.95
N SER A 67 -3.32 -10.35 -19.72
CA SER A 67 -3.92 -11.32 -18.79
C SER A 67 -2.84 -12.21 -18.21
N TRP A 68 -3.01 -12.68 -16.98
CA TRP A 68 -2.04 -13.55 -16.34
C TRP A 68 -2.66 -14.74 -15.63
N ARG A 69 -1.92 -15.85 -15.65
CA ARG A 69 -2.17 -17.06 -14.88
C ARG A 69 -0.86 -17.48 -14.22
N LEU A 70 -0.82 -17.48 -12.89
CA LEU A 70 0.29 -18.04 -12.12
C LEU A 70 -0.04 -19.48 -11.71
N THR A 71 0.95 -20.38 -11.80
CA THR A 71 0.83 -21.78 -11.36
C THR A 71 2.00 -22.18 -10.48
N TRP A 72 1.74 -23.00 -9.46
CA TRP A 72 2.75 -23.62 -8.60
C TRP A 72 2.22 -24.91 -7.97
N SER A 73 3.08 -25.63 -7.25
CA SER A 73 2.70 -26.81 -6.46
C SER A 73 3.01 -26.61 -4.98
N PHE A 74 2.07 -26.99 -4.11
CA PHE A 74 2.32 -27.08 -2.66
C PHE A 74 3.03 -28.39 -2.30
N ALA A 75 3.97 -28.34 -1.35
CA ALA A 75 4.83 -29.47 -1.01
C ALA A 75 4.36 -30.31 0.20
N ALA A 76 3.46 -29.79 1.05
CA ALA A 76 3.01 -30.44 2.29
C ALA A 76 1.48 -30.42 2.48
N GLY A 77 0.74 -30.66 1.39
CA GLY A 77 -0.72 -30.82 1.46
C GLY A 77 -1.51 -29.55 1.78
N GLN A 78 -0.92 -28.37 1.58
CA GLN A 78 -1.61 -27.09 1.82
C GLN A 78 -2.76 -26.88 0.83
N SER A 79 -3.84 -26.22 1.26
CA SER A 79 -5.03 -25.96 0.44
C SER A 79 -5.51 -24.52 0.59
N ILE A 80 -5.85 -23.85 -0.52
CA ILE A 80 -6.39 -22.48 -0.51
C ILE A 80 -7.88 -22.52 -0.19
N THR A 81 -8.30 -21.73 0.80
CA THR A 81 -9.70 -21.63 1.23
C THR A 81 -10.37 -20.34 0.74
N GLN A 82 -9.60 -19.26 0.56
CA GLN A 82 -10.09 -17.98 0.06
C GLN A 82 -8.96 -17.22 -0.65
N LEU A 83 -9.21 -16.62 -1.82
CA LEU A 83 -8.24 -15.81 -2.56
C LEU A 83 -8.86 -14.47 -2.99
N TRP A 84 -8.07 -13.40 -2.99
CA TRP A 84 -8.44 -12.06 -3.45
C TRP A 84 -7.50 -11.57 -4.56
N ASN A 85 -7.93 -10.59 -5.35
CA ASN A 85 -7.24 -10.07 -6.55
C ASN A 85 -6.95 -11.12 -7.65
N GLY A 86 -7.71 -12.21 -7.68
CA GLY A 86 -7.64 -13.24 -8.70
C GLY A 86 -8.75 -14.27 -8.54
N SER A 87 -8.68 -15.35 -9.33
CA SER A 87 -9.55 -16.52 -9.23
C SER A 87 -8.71 -17.79 -9.15
N VAL A 88 -9.01 -18.68 -8.19
CA VAL A 88 -8.21 -19.88 -7.90
C VAL A 88 -8.88 -21.17 -8.37
N THR A 89 -8.08 -22.06 -8.94
CA THR A 89 -8.42 -23.48 -9.11
C THR A 89 -7.29 -24.32 -8.53
N GLN A 90 -7.59 -25.23 -7.61
CA GLN A 90 -6.61 -26.15 -7.02
C GLN A 90 -7.06 -27.61 -7.22
N SER A 91 -6.12 -28.48 -7.60
CA SER A 91 -6.33 -29.93 -7.71
C SER A 91 -5.19 -30.66 -7.03
N GLY A 92 -5.45 -31.25 -5.86
CA GLY A 92 -4.40 -31.78 -5.00
C GLY A 92 -3.36 -30.72 -4.66
N ALA A 93 -2.09 -31.00 -4.94
CA ALA A 93 -0.99 -30.06 -4.74
C ALA A 93 -0.93 -28.92 -5.79
N GLN A 94 -1.55 -29.07 -6.97
CA GLN A 94 -1.42 -28.12 -8.07
C GLN A 94 -2.37 -26.94 -7.92
N VAL A 95 -1.83 -25.72 -7.94
CA VAL A 95 -2.58 -24.46 -7.86
C VAL A 95 -2.43 -23.69 -9.16
N SER A 96 -3.54 -23.12 -9.64
CA SER A 96 -3.55 -22.09 -10.67
C SER A 96 -4.40 -20.90 -10.24
N VAL A 97 -3.83 -19.70 -10.33
CA VAL A 97 -4.51 -18.43 -10.06
C VAL A 97 -4.52 -17.60 -11.33
N ALA A 98 -5.70 -17.18 -11.79
CA ALA A 98 -5.85 -16.25 -12.92
C ALA A 98 -6.24 -14.85 -12.44
N ASN A 99 -5.92 -13.84 -13.25
CA ASN A 99 -6.16 -12.44 -12.93
C ASN A 99 -7.63 -12.09 -12.65
N ALA A 100 -7.84 -11.07 -11.82
CA ALA A 100 -9.12 -10.38 -11.72
C ALA A 100 -9.34 -9.45 -12.93
N PRO A 101 -10.58 -9.00 -13.21
CA PRO A 101 -10.87 -8.19 -14.41
C PRO A 101 -10.08 -6.88 -14.51
N TYR A 102 -9.65 -6.32 -13.38
CA TYR A 102 -8.99 -5.02 -13.29
C TYR A 102 -7.45 -5.08 -13.20
N ASN A 103 -6.84 -6.26 -13.00
CA ASN A 103 -5.39 -6.39 -12.78
C ASN A 103 -4.68 -7.32 -13.77
N GLY A 104 -5.30 -7.61 -14.92
CA GLY A 104 -4.73 -8.50 -15.94
C GLY A 104 -3.52 -7.95 -16.68
N ALA A 105 -3.43 -6.62 -16.83
CA ALA A 105 -2.32 -5.99 -17.54
C ALA A 105 -1.07 -5.89 -16.65
N ILE A 106 0.05 -6.48 -17.11
CA ILE A 106 1.37 -6.33 -16.50
C ILE A 106 2.40 -5.97 -17.60
N PRO A 107 2.89 -4.72 -17.66
CA PRO A 107 3.97 -4.35 -18.57
C PRO A 107 5.29 -5.03 -18.17
N THR A 108 6.27 -5.06 -19.07
CA THR A 108 7.64 -5.48 -18.74
C THR A 108 8.20 -4.63 -17.60
N GLY A 109 8.74 -5.28 -16.56
CA GLY A 109 9.19 -4.64 -15.32
C GLY A 109 8.05 -4.25 -14.36
N GLY A 110 6.79 -4.37 -14.77
CA GLY A 110 5.63 -4.14 -13.93
C GLY A 110 5.30 -5.33 -13.03
N SER A 111 4.49 -5.08 -12.01
CA SER A 111 4.08 -6.09 -11.04
C SER A 111 2.57 -6.09 -10.82
N THR A 112 2.04 -7.26 -10.46
CA THR A 112 0.70 -7.43 -9.89
C THR A 112 0.80 -8.20 -8.58
N ALA A 113 -0.20 -8.09 -7.71
CA ALA A 113 -0.22 -8.82 -6.44
C ALA A 113 -1.61 -9.37 -6.12
N PHE A 114 -1.60 -10.59 -5.59
CA PHE A 114 -2.77 -11.25 -5.03
C PHE A 114 -2.43 -11.87 -3.67
N GLY A 115 -3.45 -12.28 -2.93
CA GLY A 115 -3.23 -12.95 -1.65
C GLY A 115 -4.35 -13.93 -1.35
N PHE A 116 -4.08 -14.84 -0.41
CA PHE A 116 -5.01 -15.89 -0.07
C PHE A 116 -4.86 -16.36 1.37
N ASN A 117 -5.93 -16.91 1.92
CA ASN A 117 -5.91 -17.75 3.10
C ASN A 117 -5.90 -19.22 2.67
N GLY A 118 -5.18 -20.05 3.41
CA GLY A 118 -5.12 -21.48 3.22
C GLY A 118 -4.98 -22.26 4.51
N THR A 119 -5.12 -23.57 4.41
CA THR A 119 -4.90 -24.55 5.48
C THR A 119 -3.58 -25.29 5.27
N TRP A 120 -2.99 -25.75 6.37
CA TRP A 120 -1.80 -26.61 6.38
C TRP A 120 -1.93 -27.67 7.46
N ASN A 121 -1.27 -28.83 7.27
CA ASN A 121 -1.23 -29.89 8.27
C ASN A 121 0.22 -30.35 8.48
N GLY A 122 0.70 -30.33 9.71
CA GLY A 122 2.09 -30.65 10.08
C GLY A 122 3.11 -29.56 9.73
N SER A 123 3.17 -29.11 8.47
CA SER A 123 4.13 -28.07 8.04
C SER A 123 3.59 -27.20 6.90
N ASN A 124 4.17 -26.01 6.73
CA ASN A 124 3.84 -25.06 5.67
C ASN A 124 5.10 -24.54 4.92
N PRO A 125 5.80 -25.40 4.15
CA PRO A 125 6.90 -24.97 3.28
C PRO A 125 6.37 -24.10 2.13
N ALA A 126 7.04 -22.97 1.87
CA ALA A 126 6.74 -22.13 0.73
C ALA A 126 7.05 -22.84 -0.61
N PRO A 127 6.31 -22.57 -1.70
CA PRO A 127 6.61 -23.13 -3.01
C PRO A 127 7.96 -22.63 -3.55
N THR A 128 8.71 -23.52 -4.19
CA THR A 128 10.07 -23.25 -4.72
C THR A 128 10.11 -23.08 -6.24
N SER A 129 8.97 -23.18 -6.92
CA SER A 129 8.84 -23.00 -8.37
C SER A 129 7.48 -22.43 -8.72
N PHE A 130 7.47 -21.48 -9.64
CA PHE A 130 6.28 -20.82 -10.18
C PHE A 130 6.41 -20.73 -11.69
N ALA A 131 5.28 -20.68 -12.40
CA ALA A 131 5.24 -20.33 -13.81
C ALA A 131 4.13 -19.30 -14.09
N LEU A 132 4.43 -18.31 -14.92
CA LEU A 132 3.52 -17.29 -15.41
C LEU A 132 3.15 -17.61 -16.86
N ASN A 133 1.85 -17.76 -17.14
CA ASN A 133 1.32 -18.10 -18.47
C ASN A 133 1.98 -19.36 -19.09
N GLY A 134 2.46 -20.28 -18.26
CA GLY A 134 3.16 -21.52 -18.67
C GLY A 134 4.69 -21.39 -18.76
N THR A 135 5.26 -20.18 -18.67
CA THR A 135 6.72 -19.96 -18.63
C THR A 135 7.22 -19.93 -17.18
N THR A 136 8.19 -20.79 -16.85
CA THR A 136 8.80 -20.83 -15.50
C THR A 136 9.41 -19.49 -15.11
N CYS A 137 9.17 -19.05 -13.87
CA CYS A 137 9.79 -17.86 -13.30
C CYS A 137 11.27 -18.14 -13.00
N THR A 138 12.16 -17.35 -13.60
CA THR A 138 13.62 -17.47 -13.47
C THR A 138 14.28 -16.29 -12.75
N GLY A 139 13.52 -15.24 -12.40
CA GLY A 139 13.98 -14.20 -11.49
C GLY A 139 13.83 -14.60 -10.02
N ASP A 140 14.74 -14.12 -9.16
CA ASP A 140 14.92 -14.55 -7.76
C ASP A 140 13.61 -14.80 -6.99
N LEU A 141 13.30 -16.07 -6.78
CA LEU A 141 12.17 -16.50 -5.94
C LEU A 141 12.54 -16.26 -4.48
N THR A 142 11.81 -15.39 -3.77
CA THR A 142 12.06 -15.12 -2.35
C THR A 142 10.95 -15.70 -1.45
N PRO A 143 11.06 -16.96 -1.02
CA PRO A 143 10.19 -17.53 0.00
C PRO A 143 10.60 -17.03 1.40
N SER A 144 9.63 -16.52 2.16
CA SER A 144 9.82 -16.14 3.58
C SER A 144 8.78 -16.80 4.48
N SER A 145 9.22 -17.32 5.62
CA SER A 145 8.41 -18.08 6.59
C SER A 145 8.82 -17.76 8.03
N PRO A 146 7.89 -17.49 8.98
CA PRO A 146 8.22 -17.20 10.37
C PRO A 146 8.40 -18.50 11.20
N GLY A 147 9.59 -18.65 11.83
CA GLY A 147 9.90 -19.73 12.78
C GLY A 147 9.73 -19.33 14.25
N ALA A 148 9.50 -20.31 15.12
CA ALA A 148 8.96 -20.12 16.48
C ALA A 148 9.92 -19.53 17.55
N THR A 149 9.29 -19.05 18.63
CA THR A 149 9.87 -18.40 19.83
C THR A 149 10.73 -19.29 20.72
N GLY A 150 11.83 -18.76 21.27
CA GLY A 150 12.56 -19.32 22.41
C GLY A 150 13.58 -18.34 23.03
N SER A 151 13.54 -18.18 24.36
CA SER A 151 14.48 -17.37 25.19
C SER A 151 14.25 -17.67 26.68
N PRO A 152 15.12 -17.30 27.65
CA PRO A 152 16.49 -16.77 27.54
C PRO A 152 17.53 -17.48 28.45
N THR A 153 18.80 -17.07 28.36
CA THR A 153 19.90 -16.97 29.37
C THR A 153 21.24 -17.10 28.61
N GLY A 154 22.36 -16.43 28.90
CA GLY A 154 22.71 -15.38 29.87
C GLY A 154 24.24 -15.37 30.01
N GLY A 155 24.95 -14.24 29.82
CA GLY A 155 26.42 -14.24 29.85
C GLY A 155 27.09 -12.89 29.54
N SER A 156 27.99 -12.47 30.43
CA SER A 156 28.54 -11.12 30.62
C SER A 156 29.46 -10.52 29.52
N SER A 157 29.46 -9.18 29.50
CA SER A 157 30.49 -8.19 29.09
C SER A 157 31.96 -8.56 29.46
N PRO A 158 33.05 -7.89 28.93
CA PRO A 158 33.09 -6.42 28.72
C PRO A 158 33.94 -5.79 27.56
N SER A 159 33.55 -4.55 27.26
CA SER A 159 34.38 -3.36 26.94
C SER A 159 35.34 -3.33 25.73
N ALA A 160 35.06 -2.43 24.78
CA ALA A 160 35.98 -1.36 24.40
C ALA A 160 35.25 -0.18 23.74
N SER A 161 35.58 1.05 24.14
CA SER A 161 35.29 2.30 23.40
C SER A 161 36.62 3.07 23.33
N PRO A 162 36.91 3.83 22.25
CA PRO A 162 36.44 5.22 22.28
C PRO A 162 36.08 5.87 20.92
N SER A 163 35.50 7.06 21.07
CA SER A 163 35.55 8.23 20.18
C SER A 163 34.44 8.47 19.14
N PRO A 164 34.12 9.75 18.86
CA PRO A 164 32.80 10.14 18.34
C PRO A 164 32.78 10.27 16.81
N SER A 165 31.93 9.49 16.15
CA SER A 165 31.55 9.79 14.77
C SER A 165 30.41 10.81 14.73
N ARG A 166 30.44 11.67 13.73
CA ARG A 166 29.65 12.89 13.63
C ARG A 166 28.18 12.58 13.37
N SER A 167 27.29 13.42 13.91
CA SER A 167 25.90 13.47 13.47
C SER A 167 25.83 13.74 11.97
N THR A 168 25.44 12.73 11.19
CA THR A 168 25.11 12.92 9.77
C THR A 168 23.73 13.55 9.69
N SER A 169 23.72 14.88 9.63
CA SER A 169 22.57 15.62 9.12
C SER A 169 22.16 15.02 7.76
N PRO A 170 20.89 14.67 7.54
CA PRO A 170 20.46 14.14 6.25
C PRO A 170 20.70 15.18 5.15
N SER A 171 21.34 14.76 4.07
CA SER A 171 21.55 15.59 2.87
C SER A 171 20.19 16.03 2.30
N PRO A 172 20.04 17.28 1.83
CA PRO A 172 18.76 17.74 1.29
C PRO A 172 18.41 17.02 -0.02
N VAL A 173 17.25 16.39 -0.08
CA VAL A 173 16.61 16.04 -1.36
C VAL A 173 16.05 17.33 -1.97
N PRO A 174 16.36 17.69 -3.23
CA PRO A 174 15.80 18.88 -3.85
C PRO A 174 14.28 18.76 -4.06
N GLY A 175 13.52 19.77 -3.63
CA GLY A 175 12.10 19.94 -3.93
C GLY A 175 11.12 19.35 -2.90
N GLY A 176 10.70 20.17 -1.93
CA GLY A 176 9.47 19.90 -1.18
C GLY A 176 8.23 20.06 -2.07
N GLY A 177 7.11 19.45 -1.69
CA GLY A 177 5.85 19.52 -2.45
C GLY A 177 4.60 19.66 -1.57
N GLY A 178 3.42 19.54 -2.20
CA GLY A 178 2.12 19.88 -1.60
C GLY A 178 1.68 21.30 -1.95
N SER A 179 0.38 21.61 -1.78
CA SER A 179 -0.22 22.91 -2.09
C SER A 179 -0.21 23.90 -0.92
N GLY A 180 0.06 23.41 0.30
CA GLY A 180 0.08 24.24 1.50
C GLY A 180 1.27 25.21 1.56
N PRO A 181 1.22 26.21 2.45
CA PRO A 181 2.22 27.27 2.54
C PRO A 181 3.60 26.79 3.02
N TYR A 182 3.74 25.53 3.43
CA TYR A 182 5.00 24.95 3.89
C TYR A 182 5.38 23.72 3.04
N PRO A 183 6.07 23.87 1.90
CA PRO A 183 6.47 22.73 1.07
C PRO A 183 7.09 21.60 1.90
N ALA A 184 6.54 20.39 1.76
CA ALA A 184 6.83 19.26 2.64
C ALA A 184 7.68 18.19 1.97
N ARG A 185 8.44 17.47 2.80
CA ARG A 185 9.24 16.30 2.43
C ARG A 185 8.88 15.11 3.32
N TYR A 186 9.42 13.94 2.99
CA TYR A 186 9.51 12.83 3.94
C TYR A 186 10.97 12.57 4.34
N GLU A 187 11.16 11.98 5.51
CA GLU A 187 12.44 11.51 6.04
C GLU A 187 12.23 10.30 6.97
N THR A 188 13.31 9.67 7.41
CA THR A 188 13.31 8.58 8.41
C THR A 188 14.08 9.03 9.66
N ALA A 189 13.82 8.37 10.79
CA ALA A 189 14.55 8.61 12.04
C ALA A 189 15.04 7.29 12.62
N GLY A 190 16.30 7.22 13.04
CA GLY A 190 16.84 6.03 13.71
C GLY A 190 16.15 5.71 15.05
N SER A 191 15.53 6.71 15.69
CA SER A 191 14.69 6.55 16.89
C SER A 191 13.24 6.12 16.61
N LEU A 192 12.83 6.04 15.33
CA LEU A 192 11.54 5.51 14.89
C LEU A 192 11.74 4.63 13.63
N PRO A 193 12.35 3.44 13.77
CA PRO A 193 12.54 2.52 12.65
C PRO A 193 11.18 2.05 12.09
N ASN A 194 11.15 1.65 10.82
CA ASN A 194 9.94 1.14 10.15
C ASN A 194 8.81 2.16 10.03
N HIS A 195 9.12 3.45 9.91
CA HIS A 195 8.15 4.53 9.68
C HIS A 195 8.67 5.56 8.68
N THR A 196 7.75 6.31 8.08
CA THR A 196 8.04 7.42 7.17
C THR A 196 7.44 8.71 7.73
N ILE A 197 8.30 9.69 8.02
CA ILE A 197 7.92 10.93 8.67
C ILE A 197 7.77 12.03 7.62
N TYR A 198 6.56 12.50 7.40
CA TYR A 198 6.20 13.60 6.50
C TYR A 198 6.06 14.92 7.28
N ARG A 199 6.81 15.94 6.87
CA ARG A 199 6.75 17.26 7.52
C ARG A 199 7.17 18.40 6.60
N PRO A 200 6.77 19.65 6.93
CA PRO A 200 7.36 20.86 6.37
C PRO A 200 8.88 20.84 6.28
N VAL A 201 9.43 21.29 5.15
CA VAL A 201 10.88 21.46 4.95
C VAL A 201 11.43 22.48 5.96
N ASN A 202 10.73 23.61 6.08
CA ASN A 202 10.92 24.63 7.11
C ASN A 202 9.73 24.56 8.07
N LEU A 203 9.97 24.37 9.37
CA LEU A 203 8.89 24.17 10.34
C LEU A 203 8.09 25.47 10.57
N PRO A 204 6.74 25.40 10.61
CA PRO A 204 5.90 26.55 10.95
C PRO A 204 6.21 27.08 12.35
N ALA A 205 5.96 28.37 12.58
CA ALA A 205 6.10 28.97 13.92
C ALA A 205 5.07 28.41 14.91
N GLU A 206 3.86 28.15 14.43
CA GLU A 206 2.83 27.39 15.13
C GLU A 206 3.28 25.95 15.41
N ARG A 207 2.79 25.36 16.50
CA ARG A 207 2.98 23.94 16.76
C ARG A 207 2.17 23.09 15.78
N MET A 208 2.79 22.05 15.25
CA MET A 208 2.17 21.15 14.26
C MET A 208 1.30 20.11 14.98
N PRO A 209 0.02 19.93 14.63
CA PRO A 209 -0.75 18.76 15.03
C PRO A 209 -0.24 17.48 14.35
N VAL A 210 -0.65 16.33 14.88
CA VAL A 210 -0.14 15.01 14.52
C VAL A 210 -1.18 14.22 13.73
N PHE A 211 -0.74 13.55 12.65
CA PHE A 211 -1.57 12.64 11.86
C PHE A 211 -0.82 11.33 11.62
N VAL A 212 -1.15 10.27 12.37
CA VAL A 212 -0.55 8.94 12.19
C VAL A 212 -1.38 8.09 11.24
N TRP A 213 -0.72 7.33 10.35
CA TRP A 213 -1.34 6.72 9.17
C TRP A 213 -1.00 5.24 8.99
N GLY A 214 -2.04 4.39 8.94
CA GLY A 214 -1.97 2.99 8.54
C GLY A 214 -2.21 2.84 7.03
N ASN A 215 -1.38 2.04 6.35
CA ASN A 215 -1.44 1.92 4.89
C ASN A 215 -2.46 0.88 4.40
N GLY A 216 -2.83 1.01 3.13
CA GLY A 216 -3.58 -0.01 2.40
C GLY A 216 -2.87 -1.38 2.39
N ALA A 217 -3.66 -2.46 2.37
CA ALA A 217 -3.18 -3.85 2.43
C ALA A 217 -2.22 -4.18 3.60
N CYS A 218 -2.24 -3.36 4.67
CA CYS A 218 -1.29 -3.41 5.78
C CYS A 218 0.18 -3.29 5.31
N ALA A 219 0.44 -2.65 4.16
CA ALA A 219 1.76 -2.69 3.55
C ALA A 219 2.76 -1.81 4.33
N ALA A 220 3.94 -2.35 4.67
CA ALA A 220 5.01 -1.59 5.33
C ALA A 220 5.80 -0.67 4.37
N ASN A 221 5.10 -0.11 3.37
CA ASN A 221 5.58 0.92 2.46
C ASN A 221 5.01 2.29 2.88
N GLY A 222 5.75 3.03 3.71
CA GLY A 222 5.30 4.34 4.21
C GLY A 222 5.22 5.43 3.14
N THR A 223 5.68 5.15 1.91
CA THR A 223 5.48 6.01 0.73
C THR A 223 4.30 5.59 -0.16
N GLY A 224 3.50 4.58 0.22
CA GLY A 224 2.36 4.10 -0.56
C GLY A 224 1.26 5.14 -0.82
N GLN A 225 1.10 6.13 0.06
CA GLN A 225 0.18 7.26 -0.11
C GLN A 225 0.92 8.61 -0.11
N LEU A 226 2.11 8.67 -0.75
CA LEU A 226 3.03 9.81 -0.70
C LEU A 226 2.38 11.16 -1.03
N ASN A 227 1.59 11.26 -2.10
CA ASN A 227 1.00 12.55 -2.51
C ASN A 227 0.02 13.10 -1.47
N PHE A 228 -0.78 12.23 -0.86
CA PHE A 228 -1.74 12.55 0.19
C PHE A 228 -1.06 12.95 1.50
N LEU A 229 -0.08 12.17 1.96
CA LEU A 229 0.64 12.44 3.22
C LEU A 229 1.53 13.69 3.13
N ARG A 230 2.17 13.91 1.98
CA ARG A 230 2.93 15.14 1.69
C ARG A 230 2.01 16.35 1.60
N GLU A 231 0.81 16.21 1.02
CA GLU A 231 -0.18 17.30 1.01
C GLU A 231 -0.56 17.70 2.44
N ILE A 232 -0.96 16.75 3.28
CA ILE A 232 -1.29 17.00 4.69
C ILE A 232 -0.15 17.72 5.40
N ALA A 233 1.08 17.18 5.31
CA ALA A 233 2.25 17.81 5.91
C ALA A 233 2.47 19.26 5.41
N SER A 234 2.16 19.56 4.14
CA SER A 234 2.36 20.91 3.58
C SER A 234 1.48 22.00 4.19
N HIS A 235 0.39 21.63 4.87
CA HIS A 235 -0.48 22.55 5.61
C HIS A 235 -0.07 22.74 7.08
N GLY A 236 1.14 22.32 7.45
CA GLY A 236 1.70 22.52 8.79
C GLY A 236 1.33 21.42 9.79
N PHE A 237 1.24 20.19 9.32
CA PHE A 237 1.01 18.98 10.13
C PHE A 237 2.27 18.12 10.17
N LEU A 238 2.44 17.34 11.23
CA LEU A 238 3.39 16.24 11.28
C LEU A 238 2.64 14.94 10.97
N ALA A 239 2.83 14.41 9.76
CA ALA A 239 2.23 13.15 9.35
C ALA A 239 3.26 12.02 9.47
N ILE A 240 2.88 10.85 9.98
CA ILE A 240 3.77 9.69 10.11
C ILE A 240 3.03 8.45 9.60
N ALA A 241 3.57 7.81 8.57
CA ALA A 241 3.06 6.55 8.07
C ALA A 241 3.82 5.36 8.64
N ASN A 242 3.09 4.28 8.92
CA ASN A 242 3.68 2.97 9.16
C ASN A 242 4.54 2.55 7.94
N GLY A 243 5.64 1.85 8.17
CA GLY A 243 6.53 1.37 7.11
C GLY A 243 7.64 2.34 6.69
N ASN A 244 8.78 1.79 6.27
CA ASN A 244 9.88 2.57 5.70
C ASN A 244 9.51 3.11 4.29
N PRO A 245 10.19 4.15 3.76
CA PRO A 245 10.04 4.56 2.37
C PRO A 245 10.39 3.40 1.43
N ASN A 246 9.47 3.08 0.50
CA ASN A 246 9.53 1.91 -0.39
C ASN A 246 9.75 0.58 0.36
N GLY A 247 9.35 0.51 1.64
CA GLY A 247 9.47 -0.68 2.45
C GLY A 247 8.53 -1.82 2.04
N SER A 248 8.76 -3.00 2.59
CA SER A 248 7.98 -4.22 2.34
C SER A 248 7.71 -4.96 3.66
N GLY A 249 6.76 -5.89 3.63
CA GLY A 249 6.24 -6.56 4.83
C GLY A 249 4.90 -5.99 5.29
N SER A 250 4.47 -6.37 6.50
CA SER A 250 3.19 -5.97 7.09
C SER A 250 3.35 -4.95 8.21
N THR A 251 2.38 -4.05 8.33
CA THR A 251 2.20 -3.13 9.45
C THR A 251 1.31 -3.76 10.53
N THR A 252 1.21 -3.08 11.67
CA THR A 252 0.26 -3.41 12.76
C THR A 252 -0.21 -2.13 13.45
N ALA A 253 -1.34 -2.18 14.15
CA ALA A 253 -1.84 -1.10 15.00
C ALA A 253 -0.79 -0.53 15.98
N ALA A 254 0.09 -1.39 16.52
CA ALA A 254 1.14 -0.97 17.44
C ALA A 254 2.11 0.07 16.85
N MET A 255 2.28 0.12 15.53
CA MET A 255 3.12 1.11 14.85
C MET A 255 2.51 2.52 14.88
N LEU A 256 1.17 2.62 14.84
CA LEU A 256 0.49 3.90 15.04
C LEU A 256 0.73 4.43 16.46
N THR A 257 0.67 3.54 17.47
CA THR A 257 0.99 3.90 18.86
C THR A 257 2.46 4.29 19.01
N GLN A 258 3.40 3.56 18.40
CA GLN A 258 4.84 3.90 18.39
C GLN A 258 5.09 5.28 17.78
N SER A 259 4.36 5.64 16.72
CA SER A 259 4.42 6.98 16.12
C SER A 259 3.95 8.07 17.10
N ILE A 260 2.88 7.83 17.87
CA ILE A 260 2.39 8.76 18.90
C ILE A 260 3.41 8.86 20.06
N ASP A 261 3.95 7.73 20.53
CA ASP A 261 4.95 7.68 21.60
C ASP A 261 6.22 8.47 21.22
N TRP A 262 6.74 8.22 20.02
CA TRP A 262 7.92 8.92 19.48
C TRP A 262 7.70 10.42 19.33
N VAL A 263 6.52 10.84 18.88
CA VAL A 263 6.15 12.26 18.78
C VAL A 263 6.22 12.96 20.15
N PHE A 264 5.68 12.34 21.21
CA PHE A 264 5.73 12.91 22.55
C PHE A 264 7.17 12.97 23.10
N ALA A 265 7.97 11.93 22.81
CA ALA A 265 9.39 11.89 23.17
C ALA A 265 10.19 12.99 22.43
N GLU A 266 10.08 13.10 21.12
CA GLU A 266 10.81 14.11 20.33
C GLU A 266 10.40 15.55 20.65
N ASN A 267 9.11 15.80 20.94
CA ASN A 267 8.65 17.13 21.35
C ASN A 267 9.27 17.59 22.69
N SER A 268 9.65 16.64 23.55
CA SER A 268 10.24 16.89 24.88
C SER A 268 11.76 16.66 24.94
N ARG A 269 12.36 16.03 23.93
CA ARG A 269 13.80 15.72 23.87
C ARG A 269 14.63 16.94 23.50
N GLN A 270 15.43 17.42 24.45
CA GLN A 270 16.44 18.47 24.19
C GLN A 270 17.35 18.09 23.01
N GLY A 271 17.63 19.05 22.13
CA GLY A 271 18.39 18.81 20.90
C GLY A 271 17.63 18.06 19.80
N SER A 272 16.33 17.78 19.94
CA SER A 272 15.49 17.43 18.79
C SER A 272 15.22 18.65 17.92
N ALA A 273 15.20 18.47 16.59
CA ALA A 273 14.69 19.47 15.65
C ALA A 273 13.18 19.73 15.83
N LEU A 274 12.46 18.84 16.53
CA LEU A 274 11.03 18.93 16.83
C LEU A 274 10.75 19.39 18.27
N PHE A 275 11.78 19.71 19.06
CA PHE A 275 11.64 20.12 20.46
C PHE A 275 10.71 21.35 20.62
N GLY A 276 9.59 21.16 21.32
CA GLY A 276 8.56 22.17 21.52
C GLY A 276 7.77 22.58 20.26
N ARG A 277 7.94 21.89 19.12
CA ARG A 277 7.34 22.23 17.81
C ARG A 277 6.07 21.44 17.48
N ILE A 278 5.67 20.48 18.32
CA ILE A 278 4.51 19.62 18.08
C ILE A 278 3.39 19.96 19.07
N ASP A 279 2.16 20.01 18.58
CA ASP A 279 0.96 20.11 19.43
C ASP A 279 0.50 18.69 19.80
N THR A 280 1.08 18.18 20.87
CA THR A 280 0.74 16.86 21.43
C THR A 280 -0.66 16.80 22.06
N SER A 281 -1.41 17.92 22.11
CA SER A 281 -2.83 17.91 22.46
C SER A 281 -3.76 17.63 21.27
N LYS A 282 -3.20 17.53 20.04
CA LYS A 282 -3.93 17.43 18.78
C LYS A 282 -3.42 16.27 17.92
N VAL A 283 -3.82 15.05 18.29
CA VAL A 283 -3.46 13.83 17.56
C VAL A 283 -4.68 13.28 16.81
N ALA A 284 -4.52 13.00 15.52
CA ALA A 284 -5.42 12.18 14.74
C ALA A 284 -4.78 10.83 14.41
N VAL A 285 -5.56 9.75 14.53
CA VAL A 285 -5.21 8.43 14.03
C VAL A 285 -6.04 8.15 12.78
N ALA A 286 -5.43 7.61 11.73
CA ALA A 286 -6.12 7.32 10.50
C ALA A 286 -5.51 6.14 9.74
N GLY A 287 -6.23 5.62 8.76
CA GLY A 287 -5.64 4.72 7.79
C GLY A 287 -6.58 4.28 6.68
N PHE A 288 -5.97 3.71 5.65
CA PHE A 288 -6.62 3.24 4.44
C PHE A 288 -6.78 1.73 4.41
N SER A 289 -7.97 1.22 4.05
CA SER A 289 -8.24 -0.22 3.90
C SER A 289 -7.87 -0.97 5.19
N CYS A 290 -6.95 -1.95 5.16
CA CYS A 290 -6.43 -2.57 6.38
C CYS A 290 -5.91 -1.56 7.44
N GLY A 291 -5.23 -0.48 7.03
CA GLY A 291 -4.79 0.57 7.93
C GLY A 291 -5.93 1.30 8.66
N GLY A 292 -7.16 1.26 8.14
CA GLY A 292 -8.34 1.73 8.87
C GLY A 292 -8.74 0.80 10.03
N LEU A 293 -8.46 -0.50 9.93
CA LEU A 293 -8.61 -1.46 11.04
C LEU A 293 -7.54 -1.20 12.11
N GLU A 294 -6.30 -0.95 11.70
CA GLU A 294 -5.23 -0.50 12.61
C GLU A 294 -5.62 0.80 13.33
N ALA A 295 -6.24 1.74 12.61
CA ALA A 295 -6.71 3.00 13.19
C ALA A 295 -7.84 2.80 14.20
N TYR A 296 -8.79 1.88 13.95
CA TYR A 296 -9.81 1.50 14.94
C TYR A 296 -9.20 0.96 16.23
N GLU A 297 -8.16 0.11 16.12
CA GLU A 297 -7.49 -0.49 17.28
C GLU A 297 -6.87 0.56 18.22
N VAL A 298 -6.35 1.65 17.66
CA VAL A 298 -5.71 2.77 18.39
C VAL A 298 -6.67 3.93 18.69
N SER A 299 -7.89 3.96 18.13
CA SER A 299 -8.86 5.07 18.27
C SER A 299 -9.30 5.40 19.71
N ASN A 300 -9.05 4.51 20.67
CA ASN A 300 -9.35 4.73 22.09
C ASN A 300 -8.09 5.04 22.94
N ASP A 301 -6.92 5.26 22.32
CA ASP A 301 -5.76 5.83 23.01
C ASP A 301 -6.15 7.22 23.56
N PRO A 302 -5.91 7.52 24.85
CA PRO A 302 -6.37 8.77 25.49
C PRO A 302 -5.77 10.05 24.88
N ARG A 303 -4.69 9.94 24.07
CA ARG A 303 -4.05 11.04 23.36
C ARG A 303 -4.71 11.35 22.01
N VAL A 304 -5.44 10.38 21.44
CA VAL A 304 -6.18 10.56 20.19
C VAL A 304 -7.38 11.48 20.40
N THR A 305 -7.55 12.43 19.49
CA THR A 305 -8.60 13.45 19.52
C THR A 305 -9.62 13.35 18.39
N THR A 306 -9.26 12.63 17.32
CA THR A 306 -10.17 12.27 16.22
C THR A 306 -9.63 11.07 15.43
N THR A 307 -10.54 10.32 14.82
CA THR A 307 -10.23 9.16 13.96
C THR A 307 -10.62 9.43 12.51
N GLY A 308 -9.80 8.99 11.56
CA GLY A 308 -10.12 9.01 10.12
C GLY A 308 -10.09 7.61 9.48
N ILE A 309 -11.22 7.14 8.98
CA ILE A 309 -11.37 5.84 8.33
C ILE A 309 -11.49 6.05 6.82
N TYR A 310 -10.52 5.55 6.05
CA TYR A 310 -10.46 5.80 4.61
C TYR A 310 -10.63 4.50 3.84
N SER A 311 -11.62 4.45 2.95
CA SER A 311 -11.94 3.26 2.14
C SER A 311 -11.80 1.96 2.95
N SER A 312 -12.43 1.93 4.13
CA SER A 312 -12.26 0.90 5.16
C SER A 312 -13.51 0.82 6.04
N GLY A 313 -13.68 -0.31 6.72
CA GLY A 313 -14.68 -0.55 7.74
C GLY A 313 -14.46 -1.94 8.35
N LEU A 314 -15.04 -2.22 9.53
CA LEU A 314 -14.83 -3.49 10.24
C LEU A 314 -15.32 -4.68 9.40
N LEU A 315 -14.56 -5.77 9.45
CA LEU A 315 -14.81 -6.94 8.59
C LEU A 315 -15.81 -7.95 9.18
N ASN A 316 -16.25 -7.76 10.43
CA ASN A 316 -17.18 -8.65 11.13
C ASN A 316 -17.70 -8.05 12.45
N ASP A 317 -18.91 -8.46 12.85
CA ASP A 317 -19.59 -8.02 14.08
C ASP A 317 -18.82 -8.30 15.38
N ALA A 318 -17.93 -9.31 15.38
CA ALA A 318 -17.10 -9.63 16.54
C ALA A 318 -16.17 -8.47 16.92
N ASN A 319 -15.84 -7.59 15.96
CA ASN A 319 -15.04 -6.39 16.19
C ASN A 319 -15.86 -5.13 16.51
N ASP A 320 -17.21 -5.16 16.51
CA ASP A 320 -18.06 -3.99 16.78
C ASP A 320 -17.77 -3.31 18.14
N TYR A 321 -17.13 -4.01 19.08
CA TYR A 321 -16.69 -3.42 20.35
C TYR A 321 -15.75 -2.22 20.13
N GLN A 322 -15.05 -2.19 18.99
CA GLN A 322 -14.18 -1.10 18.58
C GLN A 322 -14.95 0.19 18.28
N LEU A 323 -16.18 0.09 17.76
CA LEU A 323 -17.09 1.22 17.56
C LEU A 323 -17.72 1.66 18.89
N ARG A 324 -18.19 0.68 19.68
CA ARG A 324 -18.89 0.94 20.96
C ARG A 324 -18.05 1.71 21.99
N ARG A 325 -16.72 1.64 21.90
CA ARG A 325 -15.79 2.38 22.78
C ARG A 325 -15.44 3.79 22.28
N LEU A 326 -15.85 4.20 21.08
CA LEU A 326 -15.49 5.51 20.52
C LEU A 326 -16.12 6.65 21.33
N THR A 327 -15.27 7.54 21.86
CA THR A 327 -15.67 8.77 22.58
C THR A 327 -15.17 10.04 21.88
N LYS A 328 -14.43 9.89 20.77
CA LYS A 328 -13.77 10.97 20.03
C LYS A 328 -14.32 11.03 18.61
N PRO A 329 -14.48 12.23 18.00
CA PRO A 329 -15.11 12.33 16.69
C PRO A 329 -14.40 11.57 15.57
N ILE A 330 -15.18 11.00 14.67
CA ILE A 330 -14.73 10.10 13.61
C ILE A 330 -15.20 10.58 12.23
N ALA A 331 -14.34 10.50 11.22
CA ALA A 331 -14.71 10.79 9.84
C ALA A 331 -14.39 9.62 8.92
N TYR A 332 -15.34 9.30 8.05
CA TYR A 332 -15.22 8.30 7.00
C TYR A 332 -15.06 8.98 5.64
N PHE A 333 -14.09 8.53 4.86
CA PHE A 333 -13.84 9.00 3.49
C PHE A 333 -13.74 7.78 2.57
N ILE A 334 -14.83 7.45 1.91
CA ILE A 334 -15.05 6.16 1.24
C ILE A 334 -15.18 6.38 -0.28
N GLY A 335 -14.70 5.43 -1.07
CA GLY A 335 -14.71 5.45 -2.54
C GLY A 335 -16.09 5.25 -3.19
N GLY A 336 -17.17 5.45 -2.44
CA GLY A 336 -18.56 5.27 -2.90
C GLY A 336 -18.93 3.80 -3.12
N PRO A 337 -20.10 3.52 -3.73
CA PRO A 337 -20.63 2.15 -3.81
C PRO A 337 -19.79 1.13 -4.60
N SER A 338 -18.76 1.58 -5.33
CA SER A 338 -17.80 0.74 -6.05
C SER A 338 -16.57 0.36 -5.21
N ASP A 339 -16.42 0.92 -4.01
CA ASP A 339 -15.38 0.59 -3.04
C ASP A 339 -15.73 -0.71 -2.31
N ILE A 340 -14.80 -1.67 -2.28
CA ILE A 340 -14.99 -2.97 -1.61
C ILE A 340 -15.25 -2.84 -0.10
N ALA A 341 -14.85 -1.72 0.51
CA ALA A 341 -15.07 -1.43 1.92
C ALA A 341 -16.34 -0.60 2.18
N TYR A 342 -17.06 -0.14 1.15
CA TYR A 342 -18.30 0.65 1.32
C TYR A 342 -19.37 -0.06 2.15
N PRO A 343 -19.68 -1.36 1.96
CA PRO A 343 -20.66 -2.06 2.80
C PRO A 343 -20.28 -2.02 4.28
N ASN A 344 -19.00 -2.26 4.59
CA ASN A 344 -18.46 -2.28 5.94
C ASN A 344 -18.51 -0.89 6.58
N ALA A 345 -18.11 0.16 5.84
CA ALA A 345 -18.17 1.53 6.32
C ALA A 345 -19.61 2.00 6.60
N MET A 346 -20.57 1.54 5.80
CA MET A 346 -21.99 1.85 5.97
C MET A 346 -22.64 1.08 7.13
N ASP A 347 -22.20 -0.15 7.39
CA ASP A 347 -22.58 -0.94 8.56
C ASP A 347 -21.99 -0.34 9.86
N ASP A 348 -20.68 -0.05 9.87
CA ASP A 348 -20.00 0.67 10.95
C ASP A 348 -20.73 1.98 11.30
N TRP A 349 -21.10 2.75 10.28
CA TRP A 349 -21.85 3.99 10.43
C TRP A 349 -23.18 3.77 11.16
N GLY A 350 -23.91 2.69 10.84
CA GLY A 350 -25.13 2.30 11.54
C GLY A 350 -24.92 2.01 13.02
N LYS A 351 -23.77 1.41 13.37
CA LYS A 351 -23.39 0.95 14.71
C LYS A 351 -22.69 1.99 15.60
N LEU A 352 -22.36 3.18 15.08
CA LEU A 352 -21.70 4.25 15.85
C LEU A 352 -22.50 4.66 17.11
N PRO A 353 -21.83 4.91 18.26
CA PRO A 353 -22.47 5.36 19.49
C PRO A 353 -23.36 6.60 19.33
N ALA A 354 -24.50 6.59 20.04
CA ALA A 354 -25.39 7.75 20.11
C ALA A 354 -24.64 8.96 20.71
N GLY A 355 -24.90 10.16 20.17
CA GLY A 355 -24.21 11.39 20.57
C GLY A 355 -22.78 11.55 20.02
N LEU A 356 -22.15 10.53 19.43
CA LEU A 356 -20.81 10.66 18.85
C LEU A 356 -20.83 11.62 17.65
N PRO A 357 -19.99 12.68 17.61
CA PRO A 357 -19.84 13.51 16.43
C PRO A 357 -19.14 12.73 15.32
N ALA A 358 -19.81 12.52 14.19
CA ALA A 358 -19.28 11.75 13.08
C ALA A 358 -19.63 12.32 11.70
N PHE A 359 -18.71 12.18 10.76
CA PHE A 359 -18.87 12.55 9.35
C PHE A 359 -18.72 11.31 8.46
N MET A 360 -19.52 11.20 7.40
CA MET A 360 -19.39 10.17 6.38
C MET A 360 -19.45 10.84 5.02
N GLY A 361 -18.34 10.82 4.28
CA GLY A 361 -18.23 11.28 2.91
C GLY A 361 -18.00 10.11 1.97
N ASN A 362 -18.86 9.98 0.96
CA ASN A 362 -18.71 9.01 -0.12
C ASN A 362 -18.45 9.75 -1.44
N LEU A 363 -17.35 9.42 -2.12
CA LEU A 363 -16.96 9.95 -3.42
C LEU A 363 -16.76 8.78 -4.37
N ASN A 364 -17.41 8.73 -5.53
CA ASN A 364 -17.37 7.56 -6.41
C ASN A 364 -16.03 7.42 -7.19
N VAL A 365 -14.99 6.96 -6.49
CA VAL A 365 -13.62 6.73 -7.00
C VAL A 365 -13.11 5.30 -6.76
N GLY A 366 -13.92 4.44 -6.14
CA GLY A 366 -13.56 3.07 -5.80
C GLY A 366 -12.50 2.97 -4.69
N HIS A 367 -12.09 1.74 -4.38
CA HIS A 367 -11.21 1.46 -3.24
C HIS A 367 -9.83 2.15 -3.30
N GLY A 368 -9.32 2.44 -4.51
CA GLY A 368 -8.05 3.16 -4.67
C GLY A 368 -8.10 4.64 -4.24
N GLY A 369 -9.29 5.19 -3.98
CA GLY A 369 -9.44 6.59 -3.60
C GLY A 369 -8.88 7.55 -4.66
N THR A 370 -8.28 8.65 -4.22
CA THR A 370 -7.60 9.61 -5.09
C THR A 370 -6.09 9.74 -4.81
N TYR A 371 -5.49 8.77 -4.10
CA TYR A 371 -4.13 8.91 -3.54
C TYR A 371 -3.02 9.15 -4.58
N ASP A 372 -3.13 8.55 -5.77
CA ASP A 372 -2.13 8.69 -6.84
C ASP A 372 -2.21 10.05 -7.56
N GLN A 373 -3.32 10.76 -7.42
CA GLN A 373 -3.50 12.08 -8.01
C GLN A 373 -2.56 13.09 -7.33
N THR A 374 -2.29 14.21 -8.02
CA THR A 374 -1.53 15.33 -7.45
C THR A 374 -2.12 15.72 -6.10
N ASN A 375 -1.26 15.82 -5.08
CA ASN A 375 -1.63 16.16 -3.70
C ASN A 375 -2.65 15.20 -3.05
N GLY A 376 -2.79 13.96 -3.55
CA GLY A 376 -3.78 13.00 -3.10
C GLY A 376 -5.21 13.33 -3.55
N GLY A 377 -5.36 14.24 -4.52
CA GLY A 377 -6.63 14.61 -5.12
C GLY A 377 -7.67 15.11 -4.12
N GLU A 378 -8.92 14.73 -4.35
CA GLU A 378 -10.06 15.19 -3.56
C GLU A 378 -10.05 14.65 -2.11
N PHE A 379 -9.59 13.41 -1.88
CA PHE A 379 -9.34 12.91 -0.52
C PHE A 379 -8.31 13.75 0.23
N GLY A 380 -7.21 14.14 -0.44
CA GLY A 380 -6.19 15.04 0.12
C GLY A 380 -6.78 16.40 0.51
N ARG A 381 -7.45 17.07 -0.44
CA ARG A 381 -8.09 18.37 -0.23
C ARG A 381 -9.08 18.37 0.94
N VAL A 382 -9.97 17.37 0.98
CA VAL A 382 -11.00 17.28 2.02
C VAL A 382 -10.39 16.88 3.37
N THR A 383 -9.40 15.99 3.40
CA THR A 383 -8.68 15.64 4.65
C THR A 383 -8.00 16.86 5.25
N VAL A 384 -7.35 17.69 4.44
CA VAL A 384 -6.73 18.94 4.91
C VAL A 384 -7.77 19.86 5.56
N LEU A 385 -8.97 20.01 4.98
CA LEU A 385 -10.04 20.80 5.59
C LEU A 385 -10.50 20.19 6.92
N TYR A 386 -10.67 18.87 6.98
CA TYR A 386 -11.08 18.17 8.20
C TYR A 386 -10.05 18.35 9.32
N LEU A 387 -8.75 18.14 9.03
CA LEU A 387 -7.68 18.29 9.99
C LEU A 387 -7.49 19.75 10.43
N LYS A 388 -7.63 20.73 9.54
CA LYS A 388 -7.61 22.16 9.91
C LYS A 388 -8.72 22.48 10.91
N TRP A 389 -9.94 22.02 10.66
CA TRP A 389 -11.06 22.22 11.60
C TRP A 389 -10.83 21.50 12.93
N ARG A 390 -10.66 20.17 12.90
CA ARG A 390 -10.59 19.34 14.11
C ARG A 390 -9.36 19.60 14.97
N LEU A 391 -8.20 19.83 14.34
CA LEU A 391 -6.92 19.93 15.04
C LEU A 391 -6.43 21.36 15.20
N LYS A 392 -6.65 22.25 14.21
CA LYS A 392 -6.22 23.66 14.28
C LYS A 392 -7.33 24.64 14.69
N GLY A 393 -8.57 24.18 14.85
CA GLY A 393 -9.71 25.04 15.24
C GLY A 393 -10.24 25.92 14.12
N ASP A 394 -9.93 25.61 12.86
CA ASP A 394 -10.40 26.37 11.69
C ASP A 394 -11.89 26.11 11.43
N THR A 395 -12.76 26.93 12.05
CA THR A 395 -14.21 26.88 11.84
C THR A 395 -14.62 27.21 10.41
N THR A 396 -13.79 27.92 9.64
CA THR A 396 -14.06 28.19 8.21
C THR A 396 -13.95 26.90 7.41
N ALA A 397 -12.88 26.13 7.63
CA ALA A 397 -12.76 24.77 7.09
C ALA A 397 -13.88 23.84 7.62
N GLY A 398 -14.33 24.03 8.86
CA GLY A 398 -15.46 23.31 9.44
C GLY A 398 -16.77 23.46 8.66
N THR A 399 -17.01 24.60 8.01
CA THR A 399 -18.23 24.83 7.20
C THR A 399 -18.35 23.87 6.01
N ALA A 400 -17.26 23.22 5.60
CA ALA A 400 -17.30 22.15 4.60
C ALA A 400 -18.09 20.91 5.08
N PHE A 401 -18.13 20.65 6.38
CA PHE A 401 -18.63 19.39 6.97
C PHE A 401 -19.92 19.51 7.76
N VAL A 402 -20.24 20.69 8.30
CA VAL A 402 -21.30 20.86 9.31
C VAL A 402 -22.57 21.48 8.73
N GLY A 403 -23.72 20.89 9.06
CA GLY A 403 -25.05 21.41 8.76
C GLY A 403 -25.64 20.90 7.45
N SER A 404 -26.94 21.11 7.24
CA SER A 404 -27.66 20.64 6.04
C SER A 404 -27.12 21.23 4.73
N ASN A 405 -26.59 22.45 4.80
CA ASN A 405 -26.04 23.18 3.66
C ASN A 405 -24.50 23.20 3.71
N CYS A 406 -23.87 22.14 4.23
CA CYS A 406 -22.42 22.06 4.33
C CYS A 406 -21.74 22.23 2.97
N GLY A 407 -20.50 22.74 2.96
CA GLY A 407 -19.77 23.01 1.72
C GLY A 407 -19.60 21.77 0.82
N LEU A 408 -19.48 20.57 1.40
CA LEU A 408 -19.41 19.31 0.64
C LEU A 408 -20.79 18.78 0.21
N CYS A 409 -21.86 19.17 0.90
CA CYS A 409 -23.24 18.70 0.67
C CYS A 409 -23.79 19.10 -0.71
N ASN A 410 -23.17 20.09 -1.37
CA ASN A 410 -23.54 20.61 -2.69
C ASN A 410 -22.48 20.28 -3.76
N THR A 411 -21.79 19.13 -3.63
CA THR A 411 -20.69 18.72 -4.50
C THR A 411 -20.84 17.27 -4.97
N GLN A 412 -19.79 16.72 -5.58
CA GLN A 412 -19.66 15.30 -5.93
C GLN A 412 -19.68 14.31 -4.75
N TRP A 413 -19.66 14.79 -3.50
CA TRP A 413 -19.70 13.97 -2.29
C TRP A 413 -21.14 13.66 -1.85
N THR A 414 -21.45 12.39 -1.64
CA THR A 414 -22.64 11.97 -0.87
C THR A 414 -22.29 11.99 0.61
N VAL A 415 -22.89 12.92 1.36
CA VAL A 415 -22.53 13.22 2.76
C VAL A 415 -23.60 12.74 3.73
N GLN A 416 -23.17 12.21 4.88
CA GLN A 416 -23.99 12.01 6.08
C GLN A 416 -23.26 12.57 7.31
N GLN A 417 -24.03 13.01 8.31
CA GLN A 417 -23.51 13.64 9.53
C GLN A 417 -24.26 13.11 10.75
N LYS A 418 -23.56 12.99 11.89
CA LYS A 418 -24.15 12.72 13.21
C LYS A 418 -23.53 13.69 14.21
N ASN A 419 -24.33 14.42 14.99
CA ASN A 419 -23.89 15.23 16.14
C ASN A 419 -22.71 16.21 15.86
N LEU A 420 -22.51 16.65 14.61
CA LEU A 420 -21.46 17.60 14.27
C LEU A 420 -21.90 19.04 14.57
N THR A 421 -21.02 19.80 15.21
CA THR A 421 -21.15 21.25 15.49
C THR A 421 -19.81 21.92 15.22
N LEU A 422 -19.83 23.15 14.69
CA LEU A 422 -18.61 23.90 14.33
C LEU A 422 -17.65 24.11 15.51
#